data_AF-A0A914S1G9-F1
#
_entry.id   AF-A0A914S1G9-F1
#
_cell.length_a   1.000
_cell.length_b   1.000
_cell.length_c   1.000
_cell.angle_alpha   90.00
_cell.angle_beta   90.00
_cell.angle_gamma   90.00
#
_symmetry.space_group_name_H-M   'P 1'
#
loop_
_entity.id
_entity.type
_entity.pdbx_description
1 polymer ?
#
loop_
_entity_poly.entity_id
_entity_poly.type
_entity_poly.pdbx_seq_one_letter_code
_entity_poly.pdbx_strand_id
1 'polypeptide(L)'
;MVKIIDWEYYIERVGGTIQKIVTIPAALQNVPNPVPRIPFPDWLEGRRRRRANDHKQPKITDMFKPVANLNEALKVFESAVEVAEGETKKGTFHAVIERIKHFAIDG
;
A
#
# COMPACT_ATOMS: atom_id res chain seq x y z
N MET A 1 16.80 21.63 46.70
CA MET A 1 15.99 20.50 47.21
C MET A 1 16.36 19.27 46.38
N VAL A 2 16.96 18.26 47.01
CA VAL A 2 17.45 17.08 46.29
C VAL A 2 16.25 16.24 45.85
N LYS A 3 16.01 16.13 44.54
CA LYS A 3 15.15 15.09 43.98
C LYS A 3 15.90 13.77 44.12
N ILE A 4 15.67 13.09 45.24
CA ILE A 4 16.26 11.77 45.54
C ILE A 4 15.68 10.70 44.59
N ILE A 5 14.50 10.95 44.04
CA ILE A 5 13.75 10.00 43.21
C ILE A 5 13.79 10.46 41.75
N ASP A 6 14.26 9.57 40.89
CA ASP A 6 14.13 9.68 39.43
C ASP A 6 12.75 9.14 39.01
N TRP A 7 11.78 10.04 38.91
CA TRP A 7 10.43 9.69 38.48
C TRP A 7 10.37 9.23 37.02
N GLU A 8 11.29 9.68 36.17
CA GLU A 8 11.32 9.30 34.76
C GLU A 8 11.62 7.80 34.61
N TYR A 9 12.62 7.32 35.37
CA TYR A 9 12.97 5.91 35.42
C TYR A 9 11.78 5.00 35.78
N TYR A 10 11.01 5.38 36.80
CA TYR A 10 9.86 4.59 37.23
C TYR A 10 8.69 4.69 36.25
N ILE A 11 8.46 5.86 35.65
CA ILE A 11 7.42 6.04 34.62
C ILE A 11 7.71 5.13 33.42
N GLU A 12 8.94 5.10 32.92
CA GLU A 12 9.33 4.24 31.79
C GLU A 12 9.11 2.75 32.12
N ARG A 13 9.55 2.31 33.30
CA ARG A 13 9.48 0.91 33.71
C ARG A 13 8.04 0.44 33.92
N VAL A 14 7.21 1.26 34.56
CA VAL A 14 5.78 0.99 34.76
C VAL A 14 5.06 1.02 33.42
N GLY A 15 5.37 2.00 32.56
CA GLY A 15 4.84 2.10 31.20
C GLY A 15 5.11 0.85 30.38
N GLY A 16 6.35 0.36 30.37
CA GLY A 16 6.73 -0.86 29.67
C GLY A 16 6.08 -2.13 30.24
N THR A 17 5.80 -2.17 31.55
CA THR A 17 5.08 -3.28 32.18
C THR A 17 3.61 -3.29 31.77
N ILE A 18 2.94 -2.14 31.80
CA ILE A 18 1.55 -1.98 31.37
C ILE A 18 1.41 -2.32 29.88
N GLN A 19 2.37 -1.91 29.04
CA GLN A 19 2.37 -2.27 27.62
C GLN A 19 2.35 -3.80 27.43
N LYS A 20 3.23 -4.53 28.12
CA LYS A 20 3.34 -6.00 27.97
C LYS A 20 2.09 -6.74 28.45
N ILE A 21 1.50 -6.31 29.56
CA ILE A 21 0.39 -7.03 30.22
C ILE A 21 -0.98 -6.62 29.65
N VAL A 22 -1.15 -5.35 29.26
CA VAL A 22 -2.47 -4.79 28.94
C VAL A 22 -2.52 -4.27 27.50
N THR A 23 -1.64 -3.35 27.14
CA THR A 23 -1.80 -2.57 25.91
C THR A 23 -1.49 -3.40 24.65
N ILE A 24 -0.38 -4.14 24.63
CA ILE A 24 0.00 -5.02 23.51
C ILE A 24 -1.05 -6.14 23.28
N PRO A 25 -1.52 -6.90 24.30
CA PRO A 25 -2.54 -7.92 24.05
C PRO A 25 -3.85 -7.31 23.54
N ALA A 26 -4.28 -6.16 24.06
CA ALA A 26 -5.45 -5.45 23.55
C ALA A 26 -5.33 -5.15 22.05
N ALA A 27 -4.18 -4.62 21.60
CA ALA A 27 -3.93 -4.35 20.18
C ALA A 27 -3.98 -5.61 19.31
N LEU A 28 -3.39 -6.72 19.77
CA LEU A 28 -3.36 -7.99 19.02
C LEU A 28 -4.75 -8.63 18.89
N GLN A 29 -5.63 -8.34 19.86
CA GLN A 29 -7.03 -8.75 19.88
C GLN A 29 -7.97 -7.75 19.19
N ASN A 30 -7.42 -6.72 18.53
CA ASN A 30 -8.18 -5.63 17.90
C ASN A 30 -9.09 -4.85 18.86
N VAL A 31 -8.74 -4.77 20.15
CA VAL A 31 -9.42 -3.95 21.14
C VAL A 31 -8.77 -2.55 21.15
N PRO A 32 -9.55 -1.46 21.23
CA PRO A 32 -9.00 -0.11 21.36
C PRO A 32 -8.14 0.02 22.63
N ASN A 33 -7.18 0.94 22.63
CA ASN A 33 -6.26 1.11 23.75
C ASN A 33 -7.03 1.41 25.06
N PRO A 34 -7.02 0.50 26.06
CA PRO A 34 -7.72 0.73 27.33
C PRO A 34 -7.00 1.75 28.22
N VAL A 35 -5.73 2.05 27.96
CA VAL A 35 -4.92 3.02 28.73
C VAL A 35 -4.30 4.06 27.79
N PRO A 36 -5.06 5.11 27.38
CA PRO A 36 -4.60 6.09 26.39
C PRO A 36 -3.34 6.87 26.78
N ARG A 37 -3.03 6.96 28.08
CA ARG A 37 -1.80 7.60 28.59
C ARG A 37 -0.53 6.90 28.14
N ILE A 38 -0.63 5.62 27.81
CA ILE A 38 0.49 4.80 27.37
C ILE A 38 0.17 4.36 25.93
N PRO A 39 0.75 5.04 24.92
CA PRO A 39 0.48 4.69 23.53
C PRO A 39 1.03 3.30 23.19
N PHE A 40 0.52 2.75 22.09
CA PHE A 40 1.11 1.55 21.50
C PHE A 40 2.54 1.83 21.04
N PRO A 41 3.44 0.82 21.09
CA PRO A 41 4.75 0.94 20.46
C PRO A 41 4.65 1.18 18.95
N ASP A 42 5.56 1.97 18.37
CA ASP A 42 5.55 2.32 16.94
C ASP A 42 5.58 1.11 16.01
N TRP A 43 6.37 0.09 16.37
CA TRP A 43 6.46 -1.17 15.62
C TRP A 43 5.11 -1.92 15.59
N LEU A 44 4.27 -1.75 16.61
CA LEU A 44 2.95 -2.37 16.71
C LEU A 44 1.90 -1.55 15.92
N GLU A 45 1.99 -0.23 15.94
CA GLU A 45 1.12 0.67 15.16
C GLU A 45 1.25 0.39 13.66
N GLY A 46 2.49 0.19 13.17
CA GLY A 46 2.75 -0.19 11.79
C GLY A 46 2.19 -1.57 11.40
N ARG A 47 2.07 -2.50 12.36
CA ARG A 47 1.41 -3.80 12.15
C ARG A 47 -0.11 -3.67 12.17
N ARG A 48 -0.66 -2.84 13.05
CA ARG A 48 -2.11 -2.57 13.14
C ARG A 48 -2.63 -1.89 11.86
N ARG A 49 -1.88 -0.90 11.34
CA ARG A 49 -2.22 -0.21 10.08
C ARG A 49 -2.20 -1.17 8.89
N ARG A 50 -1.27 -2.13 8.85
CA ARG A 50 -1.23 -3.18 7.83
C ARG A 50 -2.40 -4.13 7.92
N ARG A 51 -2.74 -4.63 9.12
CA ARG A 51 -3.94 -5.47 9.31
C ARG A 51 -5.25 -4.80 8.89
N ALA A 52 -5.39 -3.50 9.15
CA ALA A 52 -6.52 -2.73 8.63
C ALA A 52 -6.54 -2.64 7.10
N ASN A 53 -5.39 -2.87 6.45
CA ASN A 53 -5.16 -2.79 5.02
C ASN A 53 -5.03 -4.16 4.32
N ASP A 54 -5.00 -5.28 5.06
CA ASP A 54 -4.72 -6.60 4.49
C ASP A 54 -5.82 -7.07 3.51
N HIS A 55 -7.02 -6.50 3.59
CA HIS A 55 -8.11 -6.75 2.63
C HIS A 55 -7.99 -5.99 1.30
N LYS A 56 -6.83 -5.38 1.01
CA LYS A 56 -6.65 -4.54 -0.19
C LYS A 56 -5.99 -5.23 -1.37
N GLN A 57 -5.68 -6.53 -1.33
CA GLN A 57 -5.27 -7.22 -2.55
C GLN A 57 -6.48 -7.23 -3.50
N PRO A 58 -6.44 -6.47 -4.63
CA PRO A 58 -7.50 -6.54 -5.62
C PRO A 58 -7.54 -7.98 -6.16
N LYS A 59 -8.72 -8.48 -6.52
CA LYS A 59 -8.77 -9.79 -7.19
C LYS A 59 -7.93 -9.70 -8.46
N ILE A 60 -7.20 -10.77 -8.80
CA ILE A 60 -6.44 -10.86 -10.05
C ILE A 60 -7.37 -10.56 -11.25
N THR A 61 -8.62 -11.00 -11.18
CA THR A 61 -9.66 -10.70 -12.17
C THR A 61 -9.95 -9.19 -12.31
N ASP A 62 -9.81 -8.42 -11.23
CA ASP A 62 -9.98 -6.96 -11.28
C ASP A 62 -8.78 -6.25 -11.91
N MET A 63 -7.59 -6.85 -11.84
CA MET A 63 -6.38 -6.32 -12.48
C MET A 63 -6.38 -6.55 -14.00
N PHE A 64 -7.02 -7.64 -14.46
CA PHE A 64 -7.05 -8.05 -15.87
C PHE A 64 -8.43 -7.83 -16.52
N LYS A 65 -9.16 -6.78 -16.14
CA LYS A 65 -10.44 -6.45 -16.79
C LYS A 65 -10.23 -6.20 -18.29
N PRO A 66 -11.01 -6.85 -19.17
CA PRO A 66 -10.97 -6.54 -20.59
C PRO A 66 -11.24 -5.06 -20.80
N VAL A 67 -10.45 -4.41 -21.64
CA VAL A 67 -10.74 -3.04 -22.08
C VAL A 67 -12.05 -3.10 -22.87
N ALA A 68 -13.13 -2.56 -22.30
CA ALA A 68 -14.47 -2.65 -22.87
C ALA A 68 -14.56 -2.12 -24.31
N ASN A 69 -13.72 -1.12 -24.63
CA ASN A 69 -13.56 -0.59 -25.98
C ASN A 69 -12.06 -0.47 -26.31
N LEU A 70 -11.49 -1.52 -26.90
CA LEU A 70 -10.14 -1.47 -27.47
C LEU A 70 -9.98 -0.28 -28.44
N ASN A 71 -11.02 0.05 -29.20
CA ASN A 71 -11.02 1.19 -30.12
C ASN A 71 -10.90 2.56 -29.41
N GLU A 72 -11.38 2.68 -28.18
CA GLU A 72 -11.30 3.92 -27.41
C GLU A 72 -9.93 4.05 -26.73
N ALA A 73 -9.39 2.94 -26.21
CA ALA A 73 -8.02 2.88 -25.73
C ALA A 73 -6.99 3.10 -26.85
N LEU A 74 -7.23 2.56 -28.05
CA LEU A 74 -6.42 2.80 -29.25
C LEU A 74 -6.47 4.27 -29.65
N LYS A 75 -7.63 4.92 -29.64
CA LYS A 75 -7.75 6.37 -29.92
C LYS A 75 -7.02 7.23 -28.88
N VAL A 76 -7.15 6.90 -27.59
CA VAL A 76 -6.43 7.60 -26.51
C VAL A 76 -4.92 7.39 -26.65
N PHE A 77 -4.49 6.18 -26.98
CA PHE A 77 -3.09 5.86 -27.22
C PHE A 77 -2.55 6.57 -28.48
N GLU A 78 -3.28 6.56 -29.59
CA GLU A 78 -2.94 7.27 -30.83
C GLU A 78 -2.85 8.78 -30.59
N SER A 79 -3.78 9.37 -29.85
CA SER A 79 -3.71 10.80 -29.47
C SER A 79 -2.52 11.13 -28.56
N ALA A 80 -2.15 10.22 -27.66
CA ALA A 80 -0.96 10.37 -26.82
C ALA A 80 0.35 10.16 -27.62
N VAL A 81 0.30 9.34 -28.67
CA VAL A 81 1.40 9.13 -29.62
C VAL A 81 1.61 10.35 -30.50
N GLU A 82 0.55 11.01 -30.99
CA GLU A 82 0.67 12.27 -31.75
C GLU A 82 1.32 13.39 -30.90
N VAL A 83 1.05 13.42 -29.59
CA VAL A 83 1.72 14.34 -28.65
C VAL A 83 3.20 13.98 -28.44
N ALA A 84 3.57 12.70 -28.60
CA ALA A 84 4.94 12.20 -28.42
C ALA A 84 5.76 12.14 -29.72
N GLU A 85 5.16 12.36 -30.90
CA GLU A 85 5.85 12.36 -32.22
C GLU A 85 6.85 13.52 -32.40
N GLY A 86 7.11 14.32 -31.36
CA GLY A 86 8.20 15.30 -31.33
C GLY A 86 9.60 14.70 -31.37
N GLU A 87 9.84 13.47 -30.89
CA GLU A 87 11.21 12.91 -30.85
C GLU A 87 11.28 11.39 -31.11
N THR A 88 11.71 11.04 -32.34
CA THR A 88 12.43 9.82 -32.75
C THR A 88 12.05 8.47 -32.11
N LYS A 89 11.30 7.62 -32.84
CA LYS A 89 11.51 6.15 -33.02
C LYS A 89 10.33 5.45 -33.75
N LYS A 90 9.91 5.94 -34.92
CA LYS A 90 8.80 5.32 -35.69
C LYS A 90 9.01 3.83 -36.05
N GLY A 91 10.25 3.36 -36.19
CA GLY A 91 10.55 2.01 -36.69
C GLY A 91 10.34 0.88 -35.67
N THR A 92 10.55 1.12 -34.38
CA THR A 92 10.49 0.05 -33.36
C THR A 92 9.07 -0.20 -32.86
N PHE A 93 8.24 0.84 -32.81
CA PHE A 93 6.86 0.74 -32.31
C PHE A 93 5.90 0.10 -33.32
N HIS A 94 6.06 0.36 -34.62
CA HIS A 94 5.20 -0.24 -35.65
C HIS A 94 5.34 -1.78 -35.68
N ALA A 95 6.56 -2.29 -35.50
CA ALA A 95 6.83 -3.72 -35.42
C ALA A 95 6.20 -4.39 -34.18
N VAL A 96 6.05 -3.66 -33.06
CA VAL A 96 5.40 -4.17 -31.84
C VAL A 96 3.89 -4.25 -32.04
N ILE A 97 3.27 -3.25 -32.68
CA ILE A 97 1.83 -3.24 -32.98
C ILE A 97 1.46 -4.38 -33.94
N GLU A 98 2.24 -4.58 -35.01
CA GLU A 98 2.09 -5.70 -35.95
C GLU A 98 2.12 -7.06 -35.22
N ARG A 99 3.04 -7.23 -34.26
CA ARG A 99 3.19 -8.47 -33.51
C ARG A 99 2.04 -8.73 -32.53
N ILE A 100 1.44 -7.69 -31.96
CA ILE A 100 0.27 -7.80 -31.07
C ILE A 100 -0.98 -8.16 -31.88
N LYS A 101 -1.15 -7.59 -33.09
CA LYS A 101 -2.29 -7.90 -33.98
C LYS A 101 -2.29 -9.37 -34.41
N HIS A 102 -1.14 -9.95 -34.71
CA HIS A 102 -1.04 -11.36 -35.09
C HIS A 102 -1.38 -12.31 -33.93
N PHE A 103 -1.04 -11.93 -32.69
CA PHE A 103 -1.32 -12.75 -31.50
C PHE A 103 -2.81 -12.75 -31.10
N ALA A 104 -3.59 -11.77 -31.58
CA ALA A 104 -5.02 -11.66 -31.28
C ALA A 104 -5.92 -12.43 -32.27
N ILE A 105 -5.38 -12.98 -33.36
CA ILE A 105 -6.16 -13.69 -34.39
C ILE A 105 -6.11 -15.22 -34.20
N ASP A 106 -5.12 -15.75 -33.46
CA ASP A 106 -4.90 -17.19 -33.29
C ASP A 106 -5.45 -17.76 -31.96
N GLY A 107 -6.55 -17.19 -31.44
CA GLY A 107 -7.24 -17.65 -30.22
C GLY A 107 -8.71 -17.96 -30.45
#